data_AF-A0A058ZT28-F1
#
_entry.id   AF-A0A058ZT28-F1
#
_cell.length_a   1.000
_cell.length_b   1.000
_cell.length_c   1.000
_cell.angle_alpha   90.00
_cell.angle_beta   90.00
_cell.angle_gamma   90.00
#
_symmetry.space_group_name_H-M   'P 1'
#
loop_
_entity.id
_entity.type
_entity.pdbx_description
1 polymer ?
#
loop_
_entity_poly.entity_id
_entity_poly.type
_entity_poly.pdbx_seq_one_letter_code
_entity_poly.pdbx_strand_id
1 'polypeptide(L)'
;MCEQRYGQGPEDELALESSGDYTRTLGYLRFANYTTNVTGCASHDNLLNNIWYQPEEVFPVTGTPEERQHEFWVPVGSTYFAVAKKLEGLKLESCVNATACLNYTPSVCTVERGVSASIYLDNSAYRSFIYDKFNVSPVDMESASVALICYQQNTSFIAIRALSDLAGGGSAESNEADTFVNLASDNAVTVVVEFIKQLSSSTL
;
A
#
# COMPACT_ATOMS: atom_id res chain seq x y z
N MET A 1 9.19 -5.55 -2.13
CA MET A 1 10.28 -4.71 -1.57
C MET A 1 10.51 -3.45 -2.39
N CYS A 2 11.03 -2.37 -1.77
CA CYS A 2 11.67 -1.26 -2.49
C CYS A 2 13.15 -1.22 -2.13
N GLU A 3 14.01 -1.02 -3.12
CA GLU A 3 15.45 -0.97 -2.93
C GLU A 3 16.04 0.32 -3.50
N GLN A 4 16.83 1.03 -2.68
CA GLN A 4 17.58 2.18 -3.14
C GLN A 4 18.89 1.73 -3.78
N ARG A 5 19.15 2.14 -5.03
CA ARG A 5 20.32 1.77 -5.81
C ARG A 5 21.01 3.01 -6.35
N TYR A 6 22.33 3.08 -6.18
CA TYR A 6 23.14 4.20 -6.68
C TYR A 6 23.74 3.86 -8.05
N GLY A 7 23.46 4.70 -9.05
CA GLY A 7 24.05 4.60 -10.39
C GLY A 7 23.39 3.57 -11.31
N GLN A 8 22.58 2.64 -10.79
CA GLN A 8 21.89 1.62 -11.58
C GLN A 8 20.57 2.17 -12.13
N GLY A 9 20.62 2.69 -13.36
CA GLY A 9 19.47 3.11 -14.16
C GLY A 9 18.83 1.96 -14.94
N PRO A 10 17.84 2.24 -15.80
CA PRO A 10 17.08 1.20 -16.49
C PRO A 10 17.90 0.29 -17.41
N GLU A 11 19.03 0.78 -17.91
CA GLU A 11 19.91 0.02 -18.81
C GLU A 11 20.93 -0.84 -18.04
N ASP A 12 21.09 -0.63 -16.74
CA ASP A 12 22.09 -1.30 -15.91
C ASP A 12 21.51 -2.56 -15.26
N GLU A 13 22.16 -3.71 -15.40
CA GLU A 13 21.76 -4.94 -14.72
C GLU A 13 21.74 -4.73 -13.20
N LEU A 14 20.65 -5.15 -12.55
CA LEU A 14 20.54 -5.13 -11.10
C LEU A 14 21.30 -6.30 -10.48
N ALA A 15 21.77 -6.11 -9.25
CA ALA A 15 22.35 -7.23 -8.49
C ALA A 15 21.33 -8.37 -8.42
N LEU A 16 21.74 -9.64 -8.54
CA LEU A 16 20.82 -10.80 -8.49
C LEU A 16 19.76 -10.87 -9.61
N GLU A 17 19.75 -9.96 -10.59
CA GLU A 17 18.85 -10.04 -11.76
C GLU A 17 19.12 -11.29 -12.60
N SER A 18 20.39 -11.61 -12.85
CA SER A 18 20.79 -12.84 -13.54
C SER A 18 20.43 -14.13 -12.80
N SER A 19 20.19 -14.06 -11.49
CA SER A 19 19.68 -15.17 -10.67
C SER A 19 18.15 -15.29 -10.70
N GLY A 20 17.47 -14.33 -11.33
CA GLY A 20 16.01 -14.22 -11.40
C GLY A 20 15.36 -13.54 -10.20
N ASP A 21 16.14 -13.02 -9.24
CA ASP A 21 15.59 -12.53 -7.98
C ASP A 21 15.07 -11.10 -8.10
N TYR A 22 15.77 -10.26 -8.87
CA TYR A 22 15.36 -8.89 -9.14
C TYR A 22 15.05 -8.66 -10.61
N THR A 23 14.28 -7.62 -10.87
CA THR A 23 13.81 -7.26 -12.19
C THR A 23 13.77 -5.75 -12.38
N ARG A 24 13.95 -5.33 -13.64
CA ARG A 24 13.81 -3.95 -14.08
C ARG A 24 12.42 -3.61 -14.63
N THR A 25 11.49 -4.57 -14.64
CA THR A 25 10.21 -4.41 -15.34
C THR A 25 9.08 -3.86 -14.47
N LEU A 26 9.20 -3.94 -13.14
CA LEU A 26 8.13 -3.60 -12.20
C LEU A 26 8.02 -2.10 -11.95
N GLY A 27 9.07 -1.51 -11.37
CA GLY A 27 9.04 -0.11 -10.99
C GLY A 27 10.43 0.49 -10.84
N TYR A 28 10.59 1.68 -11.42
CA TYR A 28 11.79 2.50 -11.35
C TYR A 28 11.39 3.93 -10.99
N LEU A 29 11.96 4.46 -9.92
CA LEU A 29 11.83 5.85 -9.54
C LEU A 29 13.22 6.49 -9.52
N ARG A 30 13.40 7.57 -10.28
CA ARG A 30 14.59 8.41 -10.23
C ARG A 30 14.31 9.67 -9.44
N PHE A 31 14.96 9.87 -8.30
CA PHE A 31 14.73 11.04 -7.45
C PHE A 31 15.01 12.36 -8.17
N ALA A 32 16.00 12.38 -9.07
CA ALA A 32 16.35 13.56 -9.86
C ALA A 32 15.14 14.15 -10.62
N ASN A 33 14.22 13.30 -11.08
CA ASN A 33 13.03 13.73 -11.84
C ASN A 33 12.03 14.55 -11.00
N TYR A 34 12.17 14.52 -9.67
CA TYR A 34 11.29 15.21 -8.73
C TYR A 34 12.00 16.37 -8.01
N THR A 35 13.20 16.73 -8.45
CA THR A 35 13.97 17.83 -7.82
C THR A 35 13.42 19.18 -8.27
N THR A 36 13.14 20.07 -7.33
CA THR A 36 12.65 21.44 -7.58
C THR A 36 13.64 22.50 -7.07
N ASN A 37 13.54 23.74 -7.56
CA ASN A 37 14.32 24.89 -7.08
C ASN A 37 15.85 24.74 -7.14
N VAL A 38 16.37 24.10 -8.20
CA VAL A 38 17.82 23.96 -8.40
C VAL A 38 18.40 25.27 -8.92
N THR A 39 19.13 26.00 -8.06
CA THR A 39 19.74 27.30 -8.41
C THR A 39 21.28 27.25 -8.45
N GLY A 40 21.90 26.14 -8.07
CA GLY A 40 23.36 26.03 -7.88
C GLY A 40 24.09 24.97 -8.71
N CYS A 41 23.40 24.16 -9.50
CA CYS A 41 24.03 23.12 -10.32
C CYS A 41 23.31 22.93 -11.66
N ALA A 42 24.07 22.66 -12.72
CA ALA A 42 23.55 22.39 -14.05
C ALA A 42 22.94 20.97 -14.18
N SER A 43 23.27 20.09 -13.25
CA SER A 43 22.70 18.74 -13.16
C SER A 43 21.58 18.73 -12.12
N HIS A 44 20.38 18.32 -12.54
CA HIS A 44 19.25 18.03 -11.65
C HIS A 44 19.42 16.71 -10.88
N ASP A 45 20.60 16.07 -10.98
CA ASP A 45 20.89 14.82 -10.33
C ASP A 45 21.19 14.99 -8.83
N ASN A 46 21.01 13.93 -8.05
CA ASN A 46 21.21 13.96 -6.61
C ASN A 46 21.69 12.61 -6.06
N LEU A 47 22.22 12.63 -4.83
CA LEU A 47 22.77 11.45 -4.18
C LEU A 47 21.72 10.42 -3.74
N LEU A 48 20.42 10.78 -3.71
CA LEU A 48 19.33 9.83 -3.43
C LEU A 48 19.12 8.87 -4.61
N ASN A 49 19.48 9.28 -5.82
CA ASN A 49 19.61 8.45 -7.01
C ASN A 49 18.32 7.69 -7.42
N ASN A 50 18.31 6.36 -7.35
CA ASN A 50 17.22 5.53 -7.88
C ASN A 50 16.60 4.61 -6.81
N ILE A 51 15.31 4.33 -6.97
CA ILE A 51 14.59 3.25 -6.28
C ILE A 51 14.09 2.25 -7.32
N TRP A 52 14.21 0.96 -6.99
CA TRP A 52 13.67 -0.15 -7.73
C TRP A 52 12.65 -0.92 -6.89
N TYR A 53 11.55 -1.32 -7.51
CA TYR A 53 10.52 -2.16 -6.87
C TYR A 53 10.75 -3.61 -7.25
N GLN A 54 10.85 -4.46 -6.24
CA GLN A 54 11.20 -5.88 -6.40
C GLN A 54 10.13 -6.78 -5.79
N PRO A 55 9.92 -7.98 -6.34
CA PRO A 55 9.14 -9.01 -5.67
C PRO A 55 9.84 -9.43 -4.37
N GLU A 56 9.07 -10.00 -3.44
CA GLU A 56 9.63 -10.65 -2.25
C GLU A 56 9.93 -12.12 -2.56
N GLU A 57 11.04 -12.62 -2.01
CA GLU A 57 11.33 -14.05 -2.01
C GLU A 57 10.39 -14.78 -1.03
N VAL A 58 9.80 -15.89 -1.46
CA VAL A 58 8.86 -16.68 -0.67
C VAL A 58 9.09 -18.19 -0.83
N PHE A 59 8.71 -18.93 0.22
CA PHE A 59 8.75 -20.39 0.26
C PHE A 59 7.39 -20.93 0.74
N PRO A 60 6.37 -20.94 -0.13
CA PRO A 60 5.03 -21.33 0.27
C PRO A 60 4.95 -22.81 0.62
N VAL A 61 4.16 -23.16 1.64
CA VAL A 61 3.92 -24.55 2.07
C VAL A 61 3.25 -25.43 1.00
N THR A 62 2.70 -24.80 -0.04
CA THR A 62 2.11 -25.46 -1.22
C THR A 62 3.14 -25.73 -2.33
N GLY A 63 4.34 -25.15 -2.24
CA GLY A 63 5.43 -25.34 -3.18
C GLY A 63 6.36 -26.50 -2.79
N THR A 64 7.45 -26.64 -3.56
CA THR A 64 8.55 -27.56 -3.22
C THR A 64 9.41 -26.94 -2.10
N PRO A 65 9.71 -27.68 -1.01
CA PRO A 65 10.64 -27.19 0.01
C PRO A 65 11.99 -26.79 -0.57
N GLU A 66 12.57 -25.69 -0.07
CA GLU A 66 13.85 -25.11 -0.52
C GLU A 66 13.86 -24.62 -1.99
N GLU A 67 12.71 -24.62 -2.67
CA GLU A 67 12.55 -23.99 -3.98
C GLU A 67 11.99 -22.58 -3.80
N ARG A 68 12.85 -21.58 -3.98
CA ARG A 68 12.48 -20.16 -3.87
C ARG A 68 11.48 -19.76 -4.96
N GLN A 69 10.51 -18.94 -4.60
CA GLN A 69 9.56 -18.31 -5.50
C GLN A 69 9.54 -16.79 -5.24
N HIS A 70 8.89 -16.03 -6.12
CA HIS A 70 8.86 -14.58 -6.07
C HIS A 70 7.43 -14.05 -6.16
N GLU A 71 7.04 -13.22 -5.21
CA GLU A 71 5.71 -12.61 -5.20
C GLU A 71 5.78 -11.10 -5.12
N PHE A 72 5.15 -10.45 -6.09
CA PHE A 72 4.98 -9.00 -6.09
C PHE A 72 3.57 -8.59 -5.63
N TRP A 73 2.56 -9.40 -5.95
CA TRP A 73 1.17 -9.16 -5.57
C TRP A 73 0.58 -10.39 -4.90
N VAL A 74 0.19 -10.23 -3.63
CA VAL A 74 -0.51 -11.29 -2.90
C VAL A 74 -2.02 -11.10 -3.07
N PRO A 75 -2.76 -12.10 -3.60
CA PRO A 75 -4.20 -12.01 -3.75
C PRO A 75 -4.92 -12.10 -2.39
N VAL A 76 -6.02 -11.35 -2.26
CA VAL A 76 -6.96 -11.55 -1.14
C VAL A 76 -7.84 -12.78 -1.37
N GLY A 77 -8.33 -13.37 -0.29
CA GLY A 77 -9.23 -14.53 -0.35
C GLY A 77 -10.57 -14.16 -1.01
N SER A 78 -10.98 -14.90 -2.03
CA SER A 78 -12.19 -14.61 -2.82
C SER A 78 -13.48 -14.59 -2.00
N THR A 79 -13.64 -15.53 -1.06
CA THR A 79 -14.79 -15.56 -0.13
C THR A 79 -14.80 -14.34 0.78
N TYR A 80 -13.63 -13.96 1.32
CA TYR A 80 -13.52 -12.79 2.19
C TYR A 80 -13.81 -11.51 1.40
N PHE A 81 -13.31 -11.40 0.17
CA PHE A 81 -13.60 -10.27 -0.70
C PHE A 81 -15.10 -10.16 -1.02
N ALA A 82 -15.76 -11.29 -1.32
CA ALA A 82 -17.20 -11.32 -1.57
C ALA A 82 -18.03 -10.91 -0.35
N VAL A 83 -17.60 -11.27 0.86
CA VAL A 83 -18.23 -10.81 2.11
C VAL A 83 -17.99 -9.32 2.33
N ALA A 84 -16.75 -8.84 2.18
CA ALA A 84 -16.41 -7.43 2.36
C ALA A 84 -17.19 -6.51 1.40
N LYS A 85 -17.42 -6.95 0.16
CA LYS A 85 -18.22 -6.19 -0.82
C LYS A 85 -19.67 -5.94 -0.37
N LYS A 86 -20.26 -6.83 0.44
CA LYS A 86 -21.61 -6.64 1.00
C LYS A 86 -21.67 -5.52 2.04
N LEU A 87 -20.52 -5.01 2.49
CA LEU A 87 -20.42 -3.89 3.43
C LEU A 87 -20.44 -2.53 2.72
N GLU A 88 -20.42 -2.50 1.38
CA GLU A 88 -20.67 -1.28 0.63
C GLU A 88 -22.04 -0.69 1.01
N GLY A 89 -22.06 0.58 1.43
CA GLY A 89 -23.26 1.24 1.96
C GLY A 89 -23.43 1.17 3.48
N LEU A 90 -22.51 0.52 4.21
CA LEU A 90 -22.48 0.62 5.68
C LEU A 90 -22.35 2.10 6.09
N LYS A 91 -23.22 2.54 7.00
CA LYS A 91 -23.16 3.91 7.53
C LYS A 91 -21.96 4.04 8.45
N LEU A 92 -21.10 5.01 8.15
CA LEU A 92 -19.91 5.34 8.93
C LEU A 92 -20.07 6.70 9.62
N GLU A 93 -19.36 6.87 10.73
CA GLU A 93 -19.31 8.14 11.45
C GLU A 93 -18.44 9.15 10.68
N SER A 94 -18.87 10.41 10.65
CA SER A 94 -18.20 11.48 9.89
C SER A 94 -17.52 12.52 10.78
N CYS A 95 -17.70 12.45 12.09
CA CYS A 95 -17.26 13.47 13.03
C CYS A 95 -16.52 12.86 14.21
N VAL A 96 -15.40 13.48 14.59
CA VAL A 96 -14.70 13.19 15.85
C VAL A 96 -15.45 13.85 17.01
N ASN A 97 -15.94 15.08 16.80
CA ASN A 97 -16.70 15.87 17.77
C ASN A 97 -17.55 16.92 17.02
N ALA A 98 -18.28 17.77 17.78
CA ALA A 98 -19.19 18.77 17.21
C ALA A 98 -18.52 19.81 16.29
N THR A 99 -17.19 19.97 16.39
CA THR A 99 -16.42 20.97 15.63
C THR A 99 -15.49 20.37 14.57
N ALA A 100 -15.20 19.06 14.64
CA ALA A 100 -14.27 18.37 13.74
C ALA A 100 -15.01 17.25 12.99
N CYS A 101 -15.46 17.58 11.78
CA CYS A 101 -16.18 16.68 10.88
C CYS A 101 -15.56 16.66 9.49
N LEU A 102 -15.71 15.54 8.80
CA LEU A 102 -15.35 15.39 7.41
C LEU A 102 -16.35 16.15 6.53
N ASN A 103 -15.84 16.79 5.46
CA ASN A 103 -16.66 17.50 4.48
C ASN A 103 -17.42 16.56 3.53
N TYR A 104 -17.14 15.27 3.59
CA TYR A 104 -17.72 14.22 2.77
C TYR A 104 -18.20 13.08 3.67
N THR A 105 -19.16 12.31 3.17
CA THR A 105 -19.64 11.11 3.85
C THR A 105 -18.64 9.97 3.64
N PRO A 106 -18.05 9.41 4.71
CA PRO A 106 -17.18 8.25 4.59
C PRO A 106 -17.95 7.06 4.06
N SER A 107 -17.28 6.22 3.29
CA SER A 107 -17.88 5.03 2.70
C SER A 107 -16.89 3.88 2.66
N VAL A 108 -17.43 2.66 2.64
CA VAL A 108 -16.66 1.45 2.40
C VAL A 108 -16.56 1.23 0.90
N CYS A 109 -15.35 1.07 0.38
CA CYS A 109 -15.07 0.84 -1.03
C CYS A 109 -14.10 -0.31 -1.21
N THR A 110 -14.28 -1.11 -2.26
CA THR A 110 -13.23 -2.04 -2.72
C THR A 110 -12.26 -1.33 -3.66
N VAL A 111 -10.98 -1.71 -3.59
CA VAL A 111 -9.91 -1.19 -4.45
C VAL A 111 -9.20 -2.34 -5.14
N GLU A 112 -8.54 -2.08 -6.27
CA GLU A 112 -7.77 -3.12 -6.97
C GLU A 112 -6.53 -3.55 -6.18
N ARG A 113 -5.79 -2.58 -5.62
CA ARG A 113 -4.50 -2.81 -4.97
C ARG A 113 -4.28 -1.86 -3.79
N GLY A 114 -3.69 -2.40 -2.73
CA GLY A 114 -3.09 -1.68 -1.62
C GLY A 114 -1.66 -2.16 -1.39
N VAL A 115 -0.82 -1.34 -0.78
CA VAL A 115 0.58 -1.66 -0.48
C VAL A 115 0.94 -1.24 0.93
N SER A 116 2.01 -1.80 1.47
CA SER A 116 2.63 -1.30 2.70
C SER A 116 3.99 -0.69 2.42
N ALA A 117 4.36 0.32 3.20
CA ALA A 117 5.67 0.93 3.21
C ALA A 117 6.21 1.05 4.64
N SER A 118 7.52 0.89 4.82
CA SER A 118 8.17 1.09 6.12
C SER A 118 8.41 2.57 6.47
N ILE A 119 7.96 3.48 5.60
CA ILE A 119 8.01 4.92 5.79
C ILE A 119 6.58 5.47 5.77
N TYR A 120 6.28 6.40 6.68
CA TYR A 120 5.01 7.11 6.63
C TYR A 120 4.95 7.97 5.37
N LEU A 121 3.92 7.78 4.56
CA LEU A 121 3.78 8.46 3.28
C LEU A 121 3.06 9.78 3.45
N ASP A 122 3.80 10.88 3.46
CA ASP A 122 3.27 12.24 3.41
C ASP A 122 3.92 13.05 2.29
N ASN A 123 3.71 12.60 1.05
CA ASN A 123 4.35 13.18 -0.12
C ASN A 123 3.47 13.00 -1.37
N SER A 124 2.85 14.09 -1.82
CA SER A 124 1.93 14.07 -2.97
C SER A 124 2.57 13.57 -4.27
N ALA A 125 3.84 13.89 -4.52
CA ALA A 125 4.55 13.47 -5.73
C ALA A 125 4.80 11.96 -5.71
N TYR A 126 5.24 11.42 -4.58
CA TYR A 126 5.46 9.98 -4.44
C TYR A 126 4.15 9.19 -4.42
N ARG A 127 3.10 9.71 -3.76
CA ARG A 127 1.73 9.17 -3.83
C ARG A 127 1.22 9.08 -5.28
N SER A 128 1.41 10.14 -6.07
CA SER A 128 0.98 10.15 -7.46
C SER A 128 1.77 9.14 -8.29
N PHE A 129 3.09 9.04 -8.09
CA PHE A 129 3.93 8.05 -8.76
C PHE A 129 3.45 6.62 -8.50
N ILE A 130 3.21 6.23 -7.25
CA ILE A 130 2.79 4.84 -6.95
C ILE A 130 1.36 4.55 -7.44
N TYR A 131 0.47 5.55 -7.48
CA TYR A 131 -0.84 5.42 -8.10
C TYR A 131 -0.70 5.18 -9.62
N ASP A 132 0.01 6.05 -10.33
CA ASP A 132 0.17 5.94 -11.79
C ASP A 132 0.90 4.66 -12.19
N LYS A 133 1.88 4.24 -11.39
CA LYS A 133 2.72 3.08 -11.69
C LYS A 133 2.06 1.75 -11.35
N PHE A 134 1.31 1.69 -10.25
CA PHE A 134 0.83 0.43 -9.67
C PHE A 134 -0.69 0.37 -9.47
N ASN A 135 -1.44 1.45 -9.74
CA ASN A 135 -2.86 1.59 -9.43
C ASN A 135 -3.19 1.35 -7.95
N VAL A 136 -2.33 1.86 -7.06
CA VAL A 136 -2.44 1.69 -5.61
C VAL A 136 -3.35 2.75 -5.01
N SER A 137 -4.33 2.34 -4.22
CA SER A 137 -5.25 3.26 -3.54
C SER A 137 -4.83 3.54 -2.09
N PRO A 138 -4.80 2.56 -1.17
CA PRO A 138 -4.26 2.75 0.18
C PRO A 138 -2.77 2.40 0.26
N VAL A 139 -2.06 3.15 1.12
CA VAL A 139 -0.73 2.79 1.63
C VAL A 139 -0.81 2.71 3.15
N ASP A 140 -0.38 1.58 3.70
CA ASP A 140 -0.27 1.38 5.15
C ASP A 140 1.15 0.93 5.52
N MET A 141 1.36 0.41 6.74
CA MET A 141 2.70 0.01 7.20
C MET A 141 2.83 -1.49 7.54
N GLU A 142 1.75 -2.29 7.47
CA GLU A 142 1.79 -3.70 7.91
C GLU A 142 1.11 -4.72 6.99
N SER A 143 0.06 -4.36 6.25
CA SER A 143 -0.84 -5.33 5.59
C SER A 143 -0.13 -6.24 4.60
N ALA A 144 0.82 -5.75 3.81
CA ALA A 144 1.55 -6.56 2.84
C ALA A 144 2.45 -7.60 3.53
N SER A 145 3.04 -7.28 4.68
CA SER A 145 3.83 -8.24 5.47
C SER A 145 2.95 -9.38 5.99
N VAL A 146 1.78 -9.06 6.55
CA VAL A 146 0.80 -10.06 6.99
C VAL A 146 0.31 -10.90 5.79
N ALA A 147 0.00 -10.26 4.67
CA ALA A 147 -0.43 -10.93 3.44
C ALA A 147 0.61 -11.94 2.95
N LEU A 148 1.90 -11.57 2.95
CA LEU A 148 2.99 -12.44 2.51
C LEU A 148 3.11 -13.70 3.37
N ILE A 149 2.95 -13.58 4.69
CA ILE A 149 2.94 -14.74 5.59
C ILE A 149 1.69 -15.60 5.35
N CYS A 150 0.52 -14.99 5.23
CA CYS A 150 -0.72 -15.73 4.91
C CYS A 150 -0.59 -16.51 3.61
N TYR A 151 -0.01 -15.90 2.57
CA TYR A 151 0.29 -16.55 1.30
C TYR A 151 1.20 -17.76 1.49
N GLN A 152 2.33 -17.57 2.16
CA GLN A 152 3.29 -18.65 2.42
C GLN A 152 2.70 -19.78 3.25
N GLN A 153 1.74 -19.50 4.14
CA GLN A 153 1.08 -20.49 4.99
C GLN A 153 -0.25 -21.01 4.40
N ASN A 154 -0.54 -20.74 3.12
CA ASN A 154 -1.78 -21.14 2.45
C ASN A 154 -3.06 -20.77 3.25
N THR A 155 -3.07 -19.56 3.79
CA THR A 155 -4.13 -19.04 4.66
C THR A 155 -4.84 -17.86 3.98
N SER A 156 -6.17 -17.90 3.91
CA SER A 156 -6.97 -16.82 3.33
C SER A 156 -6.76 -15.50 4.08
N PHE A 157 -6.59 -14.41 3.33
CA PHE A 157 -6.29 -13.08 3.85
C PHE A 157 -7.22 -12.01 3.26
N ILE A 158 -7.53 -10.97 4.04
CA ILE A 158 -8.11 -9.71 3.56
C ILE A 158 -7.61 -8.56 4.43
N ALA A 159 -7.34 -7.40 3.82
CA ALA A 159 -7.05 -6.17 4.53
C ALA A 159 -8.27 -5.24 4.50
N ILE A 160 -8.68 -4.76 5.68
CA ILE A 160 -9.68 -3.69 5.82
C ILE A 160 -8.94 -2.51 6.45
N ARG A 161 -8.81 -1.41 5.71
CA ARG A 161 -8.08 -0.22 6.13
C ARG A 161 -8.98 1.02 6.01
N ALA A 162 -8.94 1.87 7.02
CA ALA A 162 -9.52 3.20 6.97
C ALA A 162 -8.41 4.22 6.68
N LEU A 163 -8.71 5.21 5.83
CA LEU A 163 -7.78 6.27 5.48
C LEU A 163 -7.90 7.40 6.49
N SER A 164 -6.82 7.69 7.21
CA SER A 164 -6.72 8.80 8.16
C SER A 164 -6.34 10.14 7.52
N ASP A 165 -5.71 10.08 6.35
CA ASP A 165 -5.18 11.22 5.61
C ASP A 165 -5.08 10.92 4.10
N LEU A 166 -4.54 11.87 3.33
CA LEU A 166 -4.45 11.81 1.88
C LEU A 166 -3.00 11.70 1.35
N ALA A 167 -2.07 11.20 2.16
CA ALA A 167 -0.68 10.93 1.79
C ALA A 167 0.02 12.15 1.13
N GLY A 168 -0.05 13.31 1.79
CA GLY A 168 0.43 14.60 1.27
C GLY A 168 -0.49 15.30 0.29
N GLY A 169 -1.69 14.76 0.04
CA GLY A 169 -2.74 15.39 -0.77
C GLY A 169 -3.64 16.37 0.00
N GLY A 170 -3.43 16.53 1.30
CA GLY A 170 -4.17 17.45 2.17
C GLY A 170 -3.94 18.91 1.82
N SER A 171 -4.94 19.75 2.10
CA SER A 171 -4.81 21.22 1.98
C SER A 171 -4.45 21.90 3.29
N ALA A 172 -4.40 21.13 4.39
CA ALA A 172 -4.08 21.64 5.72
C ALA A 172 -2.56 21.83 5.89
N GLU A 173 -2.17 22.81 6.71
CA GLU A 173 -0.75 23.02 7.07
C GLU A 173 -0.18 21.83 7.87
N SER A 174 -1.03 21.04 8.53
CA SER A 174 -0.72 19.80 9.24
C SER A 174 -1.48 18.63 8.63
N ASN A 175 -0.88 17.44 8.65
CA ASN A 175 -1.50 16.22 8.12
C ASN A 175 -2.83 15.92 8.84
N GLU A 176 -3.87 15.56 8.06
CA GLU A 176 -5.21 15.27 8.56
C GLU A 176 -5.26 14.12 9.58
N ALA A 177 -4.28 13.23 9.58
CA ALA A 177 -4.19 12.10 10.50
C ALA A 177 -4.23 12.55 11.97
N ASP A 178 -3.59 13.67 12.31
CA ASP A 178 -3.58 14.23 13.68
C ASP A 178 -5.00 14.50 14.21
N THR A 179 -5.94 14.78 13.31
CA THR A 179 -7.35 15.04 13.66
C THR A 179 -8.21 13.78 13.54
N PHE A 180 -8.04 13.01 12.46
CA PHE A 180 -9.01 11.98 12.07
C PHE A 180 -8.61 10.54 12.39
N VAL A 181 -7.41 10.27 12.94
CA VAL A 181 -6.95 8.91 13.26
C VAL A 181 -7.94 8.13 14.14
N ASN A 182 -8.56 8.78 15.14
CA ASN A 182 -9.53 8.14 16.01
C ASN A 182 -10.83 7.80 15.25
N LEU A 183 -11.33 8.73 14.43
CA LEU A 183 -12.51 8.48 13.59
C LEU A 183 -12.28 7.35 12.59
N ALA A 184 -11.10 7.34 11.94
CA ALA A 184 -10.71 6.28 11.03
C ALA A 184 -10.64 4.93 11.75
N SER A 185 -10.08 4.90 12.96
CA SER A 185 -9.98 3.69 13.79
C SER A 185 -11.36 3.15 14.20
N ASP A 186 -12.26 4.01 14.68
CA ASP A 186 -13.62 3.63 15.09
C ASP A 186 -14.44 3.08 13.90
N ASN A 187 -14.33 3.73 12.74
CA ASN A 187 -14.95 3.25 11.50
C ASN A 187 -14.34 1.93 11.04
N ALA A 188 -13.02 1.75 11.11
CA ALA A 188 -12.36 0.49 10.76
C ALA A 188 -12.86 -0.66 11.64
N VAL A 189 -12.95 -0.45 12.96
CA VAL A 189 -13.49 -1.43 13.92
C VAL A 189 -14.94 -1.77 13.56
N THR A 190 -15.76 -0.76 13.26
CA THR A 190 -17.15 -0.96 12.85
C THR A 190 -17.27 -1.86 11.62
N VAL A 191 -16.47 -1.61 10.58
CA VAL A 191 -16.45 -2.42 9.35
C VAL A 191 -15.96 -3.84 9.63
N VAL A 192 -14.90 -4.02 10.42
CA VAL A 192 -14.34 -5.35 10.75
C VAL A 192 -15.33 -6.17 11.58
N VAL A 193 -16.00 -5.56 12.56
CA VAL A 193 -17.02 -6.24 13.37
C VAL A 193 -18.17 -6.71 12.48
N GLU A 194 -18.63 -5.87 11.54
CA GLU A 194 -19.70 -6.25 10.62
C GLU A 194 -19.26 -7.31 9.61
N PHE A 195 -18.03 -7.23 9.13
CA PHE A 195 -17.40 -8.26 8.30
C PHE A 195 -17.43 -9.63 8.99
N ILE A 196 -17.02 -9.70 10.27
CA ILE A 196 -16.99 -10.96 11.02
C ILE A 196 -18.40 -11.55 11.18
N LYS A 197 -19.42 -10.73 11.46
CA LYS A 197 -20.82 -11.21 11.55
C LYS A 197 -21.32 -11.78 10.23
N GLN A 198 -21.01 -11.12 9.11
CA GLN A 198 -21.40 -11.61 7.80
C GLN A 198 -20.64 -12.87 7.41
N LEU A 199 -19.37 -12.97 7.81
CA LEU A 199 -18.56 -14.16 7.58
C LEU A 199 -19.11 -15.35 8.38
N SER A 200 -19.49 -15.17 9.65
CA SER A 200 -20.08 -16.26 10.46
C SER A 200 -21.47 -16.69 9.99
N SER A 201 -22.20 -15.80 9.32
CA SER A 201 -23.54 -16.08 8.78
C SER A 201 -23.51 -16.70 7.38
N SER A 202 -22.39 -16.53 6.67
CA SER A 202 -22.16 -17.17 5.39
C SER A 202 -21.66 -18.59 5.66
N THR A 203 -22.43 -19.61 5.29
CA THR A 203 -21.97 -21.00 5.40
C THR A 203 -20.68 -21.14 4.59
N LEU A 204 -19.55 -21.38 5.27
CA LEU A 204 -18.24 -21.66 4.67
C LEU A 204 -18.27 -22.97 3.90
#